data_AF-A0A2V2CYC8-F1
#
_entry.id   AF-A0A2V2CYC8-F1
#
_cell.length_a   1.000
_cell.length_b   1.000
_cell.length_c   1.000
_cell.angle_alpha   90.00
_cell.angle_beta   90.00
_cell.angle_gamma   90.00
#
_symmetry.space_group_name_H-M   'P 1'
#
loop_
_entity.id
_entity.type
_entity.pdbx_description
1 polymer ?
#
loop_
_entity_poly.entity_id
_entity_poly.type
_entity_poly.pdbx_seq_one_letter_code
_entity_poly.pdbx_strand_id
1 'polypeptide(L)'
;MKKIEIDIPLEAYTDNVRRIIERSLHDLEAEPPYLTSFLCDPKLTEEDLETALHILEKAGTELTKQKFIRAELEARKEVVNPEVFPEDLRKDWEDMRKAAERRRKR
;
A
#
# COMPACT_ATOMS: atom_id res chain seq x y z
N MET A 1 -26.85 -4.62 16.82
CA MET A 1 -25.96 -4.57 15.64
C MET A 1 -26.80 -4.88 14.41
N LYS A 2 -26.91 -3.96 13.44
CA LYS A 2 -27.63 -4.26 12.19
C LYS A 2 -26.79 -5.29 11.43
N LYS A 3 -27.37 -6.42 11.05
CA LYS A 3 -26.72 -7.36 10.13
C LYS A 3 -26.66 -6.67 8.78
N ILE A 4 -25.45 -6.36 8.32
CA ILE A 4 -25.23 -5.80 7.00
C ILE A 4 -25.12 -7.02 6.10
N GLU A 5 -26.11 -7.19 5.21
CA GLU A 5 -26.04 -8.21 4.17
C GLU A 5 -25.05 -7.71 3.12
N ILE A 6 -23.92 -8.40 3.04
CA ILE A 6 -22.86 -8.10 2.10
C ILE A 6 -22.87 -9.23 1.07
N ASP A 7 -23.19 -8.89 -0.17
CA ASP A 7 -23.24 -9.83 -1.29
C ASP A 7 -21.83 -9.97 -1.88
N ILE A 8 -21.02 -10.80 -1.22
CA ILE A 8 -19.67 -11.16 -1.69
C ILE A 8 -19.60 -12.68 -1.81
N PRO A 9 -19.07 -13.22 -2.92
CA PRO A 9 -18.83 -14.64 -3.05
C PRO A 9 -17.95 -15.14 -1.91
N LEU A 10 -18.30 -16.28 -1.30
CA LEU A 10 -17.52 -16.88 -0.21
C LEU A 10 -16.03 -17.06 -0.58
N GLU A 11 -15.75 -17.34 -1.86
CA GLU A 11 -14.41 -17.52 -2.41
C GLU A 11 -13.56 -16.25 -2.37
N ALA A 12 -14.20 -15.06 -2.43
CA ALA A 12 -13.51 -13.78 -2.38
C ALA A 12 -13.19 -13.34 -0.94
N TYR A 13 -13.77 -13.98 0.08
CA TYR A 13 -13.46 -13.69 1.48
C TYR A 13 -12.24 -14.49 1.96
N THR A 14 -11.07 -14.09 1.47
CA THR A 14 -9.79 -14.74 1.80
C THR A 14 -9.33 -14.44 3.23
N ASP A 15 -8.35 -15.19 3.74
CA ASP A 15 -7.73 -14.89 5.04
C ASP A 15 -7.06 -13.50 5.05
N ASN A 16 -6.54 -13.05 3.91
CA ASN A 16 -5.99 -11.71 3.74
C ASN A 16 -7.07 -10.64 3.94
N VAL A 17 -8.23 -10.79 3.28
CA VAL A 17 -9.38 -9.88 3.44
C VAL A 17 -9.81 -9.81 4.89
N ARG A 18 -9.95 -10.97 5.55
CA ARG A 18 -10.28 -11.06 6.98
C ARG A 18 -9.25 -10.31 7.84
N ARG A 19 -7.95 -10.55 7.62
CA ARG A 19 -6.87 -9.87 8.35
C ARG A 19 -6.88 -8.37 8.14
N ILE A 20 -7.16 -7.86 6.94
CA ILE A 20 -7.27 -6.42 6.68
C ILE A 20 -8.40 -5.79 7.51
N ILE A 21 -9.56 -6.46 7.55
CA ILE A 21 -10.76 -5.94 8.24
C ILE A 21 -10.56 -5.98 9.76
N GLU A 22 -10.12 -7.12 10.29
CA GLU A 22 -10.01 -7.37 11.74
C GLU A 22 -8.83 -6.63 12.38
N ARG A 23 -7.75 -6.37 11.64
CA ARG A 23 -6.56 -5.70 12.19
C ARG A 23 -6.88 -4.26 12.58
N SER A 24 -6.36 -3.82 13.72
CA SER A 24 -6.44 -2.42 14.13
C SER A 24 -5.51 -1.55 13.26
N LEU A 25 -5.66 -0.21 13.35
CA LEU A 25 -4.74 0.71 12.68
C LEU A 25 -3.30 0.60 13.23
N HIS A 26 -3.22 0.32 14.53
CA HIS A 26 -1.99 0.23 15.32
C HIS A 26 -2.09 -0.98 16.22
N ASP A 27 -1.31 -2.01 15.90
CA ASP A 27 -1.21 -3.23 16.67
C ASP A 27 0.26 -3.53 16.93
N LEU A 28 0.76 -3.15 18.12
CA LEU A 28 2.17 -3.32 18.47
C LEU A 28 2.57 -4.79 18.64
N GLU A 29 1.61 -5.70 18.80
CA GLU A 29 1.87 -7.14 18.93
C GLU A 29 1.88 -7.84 17.57
N ALA A 30 1.34 -7.20 16.53
CA ALA A 30 1.30 -7.77 15.20
C ALA A 30 2.50 -7.33 14.34
N GLU A 31 2.96 -8.24 13.48
CA GLU A 31 4.01 -7.94 12.50
C GLU A 31 3.37 -7.77 11.11
N PRO A 32 3.51 -6.62 10.43
CA PRO A 32 4.10 -5.35 10.90
C PRO A 32 3.13 -4.51 11.77
N PRO A 33 3.61 -3.65 12.69
CA PRO A 33 2.74 -3.02 13.69
C PRO A 33 1.66 -2.06 13.17
N TYR A 34 1.92 -1.48 11.99
CA TYR A 34 1.06 -0.49 11.37
C TYR A 34 0.29 -1.12 10.22
N LEU A 35 -1.01 -0.82 10.14
CA LEU A 35 -1.84 -1.31 9.02
C LEU A 35 -1.25 -0.87 7.67
N THR A 36 -0.77 0.37 7.55
CA THR A 36 -0.16 0.88 6.31
C THR A 36 1.00 0.01 5.85
N SER A 37 1.90 -0.38 6.76
CA SER A 37 3.00 -1.30 6.44
C SER A 37 2.51 -2.68 6.02
N PHE A 38 1.42 -3.16 6.61
CA PHE A 38 0.80 -4.43 6.22
C PHE A 38 0.16 -4.37 4.83
N LEU A 39 -0.51 -3.26 4.48
CA LEU A 39 -1.16 -3.08 3.18
C LEU A 39 -0.17 -3.07 2.01
N CYS A 40 1.06 -2.61 2.24
CA CYS A 40 2.14 -2.65 1.25
C CYS A 40 2.77 -4.05 1.09
N ASP A 41 2.32 -5.09 1.80
CA ASP A 41 2.85 -6.44 1.64
C ASP A 41 2.53 -6.95 0.21
N PRO A 42 3.55 -7.35 -0.58
CA PRO A 42 3.35 -7.85 -1.93
C PRO A 42 2.54 -9.15 -1.98
N LYS A 43 2.34 -9.84 -0.85
CA LYS A 43 1.47 -11.02 -0.75
C LYS A 43 -0.02 -10.66 -0.78
N LEU A 44 -0.39 -9.41 -0.48
CA LEU A 44 -1.76 -8.96 -0.63
C LEU A 44 -2.02 -8.68 -2.11
N THR A 45 -3.07 -9.27 -2.68
CA THR A 45 -3.46 -8.99 -4.07
C THR A 45 -4.28 -7.69 -4.15
N GLU A 46 -4.39 -7.12 -5.35
CA GLU A 46 -5.32 -5.99 -5.57
C GLU A 46 -6.77 -6.38 -5.27
N GLU A 47 -7.17 -7.61 -5.62
CA GLU A 47 -8.50 -8.15 -5.36
C GLU A 47 -8.81 -8.23 -3.85
N ASP A 48 -7.83 -8.64 -3.03
CA ASP A 48 -7.97 -8.67 -1.56
C ASP A 48 -8.24 -7.26 -1.01
N LEU A 49 -7.49 -6.26 -1.51
CA LEU A 49 -7.63 -4.86 -1.11
C LEU A 49 -8.98 -4.28 -1.55
N GLU A 50 -9.40 -4.52 -2.79
CA GLU A 50 -10.69 -4.06 -3.32
C GLU A 50 -11.87 -4.70 -2.58
N THR A 51 -11.79 -6.00 -2.29
CA THR A 51 -12.83 -6.71 -1.53
C THR A 51 -12.93 -6.20 -0.10
N ALA A 52 -11.80 -6.01 0.58
CA ALA A 52 -11.78 -5.44 1.93
C ALA A 52 -12.33 -4.01 1.95
N LEU A 53 -11.97 -3.17 0.96
CA LEU A 53 -12.50 -1.82 0.83
C LEU A 53 -14.03 -1.85 0.64
N HIS A 54 -14.55 -2.70 -0.25
CA HIS A 54 -15.97 -2.83 -0.50
C HIS A 54 -16.75 -3.19 0.76
N ILE A 55 -16.24 -4.13 1.56
CA ILE A 55 -16.84 -4.53 2.85
C ILE A 55 -16.91 -3.35 3.81
N LEU A 56 -15.81 -2.62 3.98
CA LEU A 56 -15.74 -1.50 4.91
C LEU A 56 -16.65 -0.33 4.47
N GLU A 57 -16.76 -0.08 3.16
CA GLU A 57 -17.65 0.93 2.59
C GLU A 57 -19.12 0.58 2.79
N LYS A 58 -19.52 -0.66 2.50
CA LYS A 58 -20.87 -1.18 2.76
C LYS A 58 -21.21 -1.14 4.24
N ALA A 59 -20.22 -1.41 5.10
CA ALA A 59 -20.38 -1.31 6.53
C ALA A 59 -20.52 0.13 7.03
N GLY A 60 -20.01 1.11 6.28
CA GLY A 60 -19.97 2.51 6.69
C GLY A 60 -19.04 2.75 7.89
N THR A 61 -17.98 1.95 8.03
CA THR A 61 -17.08 1.96 9.20
C THR A 61 -15.61 2.14 8.79
N GLU A 62 -14.76 2.49 9.76
CA GLU A 62 -13.29 2.49 9.57
C GLU A 62 -12.80 3.39 8.42
N LEU A 63 -13.31 4.63 8.35
CA LEU A 63 -12.99 5.60 7.28
C LEU A 63 -11.48 5.81 7.07
N THR A 64 -10.68 5.73 8.12
CA THR A 64 -9.21 5.84 8.03
C THR A 64 -8.60 4.63 7.32
N LYS A 65 -9.07 3.41 7.59
CA LYS A 65 -8.63 2.20 6.87
C LYS A 65 -9.01 2.29 5.39
N GLN A 66 -10.23 2.72 5.10
CA GLN A 66 -10.68 2.93 3.71
C GLN A 66 -9.76 3.88 2.94
N LYS A 67 -9.34 4.99 3.56
CA LYS A 67 -8.39 5.93 2.96
C LYS A 67 -7.04 5.29 2.67
N PHE A 68 -6.49 4.51 3.60
CA PHE A 68 -5.21 3.83 3.40
C PHE A 68 -5.27 2.77 2.30
N ILE A 69 -6.35 1.98 2.26
CA ILE A 69 -6.53 0.97 1.20
C ILE A 69 -6.64 1.64 -0.17
N ARG A 70 -7.39 2.74 -0.29
CA ARG A 70 -7.48 3.51 -1.55
C ARG A 70 -6.13 4.07 -1.97
N ALA A 71 -5.34 4.60 -1.04
CA ALA A 71 -4.00 5.13 -1.33
C ALA A 71 -3.06 4.04 -1.84
N GLU A 72 -3.09 2.85 -1.23
CA GLU A 72 -2.30 1.71 -1.69
C GLU A 72 -2.73 1.22 -3.09
N LEU A 73 -4.04 1.11 -3.33
CA LEU A 73 -4.57 0.74 -4.65
C LEU A 73 -4.16 1.75 -5.74
N GLU A 74 -4.17 3.05 -5.43
CA GLU A 74 -3.69 4.09 -6.34
C GLU A 74 -2.18 3.93 -6.61
N ALA A 75 -1.38 3.69 -5.57
CA ALA A 75 0.06 3.49 -5.69
C ALA A 75 0.42 2.26 -6.53
N ARG A 76 -0.39 1.19 -6.48
CA ARG A 76 -0.20 0.00 -7.33
C ARG A 76 -0.57 0.25 -8.80
N LYS A 77 -1.56 1.10 -9.04
CA LYS A 77 -1.98 1.52 -10.39
C LYS A 77 -1.00 2.52 -11.01
N GLU A 78 -0.30 3.29 -10.20
CA GLU A 78 0.72 4.23 -10.65
C GLU A 78 1.90 3.44 -11.25
N VAL A 79 1.84 3.23 -12.57
CA VAL A 79 2.93 2.62 -13.34
C VAL A 79 4.12 3.57 -13.30
N VAL A 80 4.99 3.39 -12.31
CA VAL A 80 6.33 3.95 -12.34
C VAL A 80 7.05 3.23 -13.48
N ASN A 81 7.11 3.84 -14.66
CA ASN A 81 7.82 3.28 -15.79
C ASN A 81 9.31 3.11 -15.40
N PRO A 82 9.77 1.87 -15.13
CA PRO A 82 11.09 1.66 -14.54
C PRO A 82 12.21 1.89 -15.56
N GLU A 83 11.88 2.00 -16.86
CA GLU A 83 12.84 2.23 -17.93
C GLU A 83 13.33 3.67 -18.02
N VAL A 84 12.61 4.63 -17.42
CA VAL A 84 13.00 6.04 -17.45
C VAL A 84 13.61 6.40 -16.11
N PHE A 85 14.94 6.29 -16.03
CA PHE A 85 15.68 6.90 -14.93
C PHE A 85 15.39 8.40 -14.94
N PRO A 86 14.80 8.97 -13.87
CA PRO A 86 14.38 10.36 -13.86
C PRO A 86 15.55 11.30 -14.21
N GLU A 87 15.34 12.22 -15.16
CA GLU A 87 16.41 13.08 -15.69
C GLU A 87 17.05 13.96 -14.61
N ASP A 88 16.26 14.38 -13.63
CA ASP A 88 16.68 15.10 -12.44
C ASP A 88 17.65 14.27 -11.59
N LEU A 89 17.29 13.02 -11.27
CA LEU A 89 18.15 12.10 -10.53
C LEU A 89 19.43 11.75 -11.31
N ARG A 90 19.34 11.67 -12.64
CA ARG A 90 20.52 11.49 -13.51
C ARG A 90 21.49 12.65 -13.39
N LYS A 91 20.97 13.87 -13.43
CA LYS A 91 21.77 15.08 -13.33
C LYS A 91 22.43 15.20 -11.95
N ASP A 92 21.66 14.99 -10.88
CA ASP A 92 22.16 15.02 -9.51
C ASP A 92 23.29 14.00 -9.30
N TRP A 93 23.13 12.80 -9.84
CA TRP A 93 24.16 11.76 -9.77
C TRP A 93 25.43 12.11 -10.56
N GLU A 94 25.30 12.69 -11.76
CA GLU A 94 26.45 13.17 -12.53
C GLU A 94 27.21 14.30 -11.81
N ASP A 95 26.48 15.23 -11.19
CA ASP A 95 27.06 16.35 -10.45
C ASP A 95 27.80 15.86 -9.20
N MET A 96 27.23 14.90 -8.46
CA MET A 96 27.92 14.22 -7.37
C MET A 96 29.20 13.51 -7.84
N ARG A 97 29.15 12.83 -8.99
CA ARG A 97 30.33 12.16 -9.57
C ARG A 97 31.43 13.17 -9.92
N LYS A 98 31.10 14.28 -10.57
CA LYS A 98 32.05 15.36 -10.89
C LYS A 98 32.63 16.01 -9.64
N ALA A 99 31.83 16.24 -8.61
CA ALA A 99 32.30 16.79 -7.34
C ALA A 99 33.30 15.85 -6.64
N ALA A 100 33.01 14.54 -6.64
CA ALA A 100 33.91 13.53 -6.09
C ALA A 100 35.24 13.45 -6.84
N GLU A 101 35.23 13.50 -8.18
CA GLU A 101 36.46 13.52 -8.98
C GLU A 101 37.33 14.76 -8.70
N ARG A 102 36.71 15.94 -8.56
CA ARG A 102 37.42 17.18 -8.20
C ARG A 102 38.09 17.08 -6.83
N ARG A 103 37.43 16.43 -5.86
CA ARG A 103 38.00 16.20 -4.52
C ARG A 103 39.18 15.21 -4.54
N ARG A 104 39.15 14.20 -5.42
CA ARG A 104 40.22 13.21 -5.54
C ARG A 104 41.49 13.73 -6.24
N LYS A 105 41.36 14.80 -7.04
CA LYS A 105 42.48 15.44 -7.77
C LYS A 105 43.13 16.60 -7.01
N ARG A 106 42.64 16.91 -5.81
CA ARG A 106 43.19 17.93 -4.89
C ARG A 106 44.02 17.25 -3.81
#